data_AF-A0A557SCJ5-F1
#
_entry.id   AF-A0A557SCJ5-F1
#
_cell.length_a   1.000
_cell.length_b   1.000
_cell.length_c   1.000
_cell.angle_alpha   90.00
_cell.angle_beta   90.00
_cell.angle_gamma   90.00
#
_symmetry.space_group_name_H-M   'P 1'
#
loop_
_entity.id
_entity.type
_entity.pdbx_description
1 polymer ?
#
loop_
_entity_poly.entity_id
_entity_poly.type
_entity_poly.pdbx_seq_one_letter_code
_entity_poly.pdbx_strand_id
1 'polypeptide(L)'
;MHPLIEKMRRAREKVVETGGHRFTIRRPTHLQIIEARAASGGTTVRSALGYVVGWNLTEIDLVPGGAPDPVPFDETLFIEWVEDKPVIWGDLIQEIQNAYADHVKKMEEAEGN
;
A
#
# COMPACT_ATOMS: atom_id res chain seq x y z
N MET A 1 20.54 -8.39 -1.19
CA MET A 1 19.15 -8.69 -1.62
C MET A 1 19.18 -9.31 -3.00
N HIS A 2 18.43 -10.39 -3.26
CA HIS A 2 18.48 -11.08 -4.56
C HIS A 2 17.70 -10.30 -5.65
N PRO A 3 18.26 -10.04 -6.85
CA PRO A 3 17.60 -9.23 -7.87
C PRO A 3 16.21 -9.72 -8.31
N LEU A 4 16.00 -11.04 -8.32
CA LEU A 4 14.67 -11.60 -8.62
C LEU A 4 13.63 -11.30 -7.54
N ILE A 5 14.04 -11.21 -6.26
CA ILE A 5 13.11 -10.86 -5.17
C ILE A 5 12.56 -9.44 -5.40
N GLU A 6 13.41 -8.52 -5.84
CA GLU A 6 12.98 -7.15 -6.17
C GLU A 6 12.04 -7.12 -7.38
N LYS A 7 12.33 -7.90 -8.43
CA LYS A 7 11.41 -8.04 -9.56
C LYS A 7 10.05 -8.61 -9.14
N MET A 8 10.06 -9.64 -8.30
CA MET A 8 8.83 -10.24 -7.76
C MET A 8 8.04 -9.28 -6.87
N ARG A 9 8.71 -8.39 -6.12
CA ARG A 9 8.05 -7.35 -5.32
C ARG A 9 7.42 -6.28 -6.21
N ARG A 10 8.19 -5.74 -7.16
CA ARG A 10 7.73 -4.73 -8.13
C ARG A 10 6.57 -5.22 -8.99
N ALA A 11 6.54 -6.51 -9.33
CA ALA A 11 5.42 -7.11 -10.06
C ALA A 11 4.07 -7.08 -9.29
N ARG A 12 4.09 -6.76 -7.98
CA ARG A 12 2.89 -6.62 -7.15
C ARG A 12 2.59 -5.16 -6.81
N GLU A 13 3.40 -4.24 -7.31
CA GLU A 13 3.25 -2.81 -7.03
C GLU A 13 2.27 -2.17 -8.02
N LYS A 14 1.42 -1.29 -7.50
CA LYS A 14 0.44 -0.50 -8.24
C LYS A 14 0.51 0.93 -7.70
N VAL A 15 0.50 1.90 -8.60
CA VAL A 15 0.35 3.32 -8.22
C VAL A 15 -1.13 3.65 -8.13
N VAL A 16 -1.52 4.35 -7.06
CA VAL A 16 -2.88 4.79 -6.77
C VAL A 16 -2.87 6.26 -6.37
N GLU A 17 -3.97 6.97 -6.64
CA GLU A 17 -4.11 8.39 -6.32
C GLU A 17 -5.16 8.58 -5.23
N THR A 18 -4.80 9.25 -4.14
CA THR A 18 -5.73 9.62 -3.05
C THR A 18 -5.24 10.90 -2.37
N GLY A 19 -6.18 11.72 -1.90
CA GLY A 19 -5.86 12.97 -1.20
C GLY A 19 -5.04 13.97 -2.04
N GLY A 20 -5.07 13.86 -3.37
CA GLY A 20 -4.24 14.68 -4.26
C GLY A 20 -2.79 14.20 -4.42
N HIS A 21 -2.44 13.05 -3.83
CA HIS A 21 -1.10 12.47 -3.87
C HIS A 21 -1.12 11.08 -4.51
N ARG A 22 0.06 10.64 -4.96
CA ARG A 22 0.28 9.31 -5.50
C ARG A 22 0.99 8.44 -4.47
N PHE A 23 0.44 7.25 -4.28
CA PHE A 23 1.00 6.21 -3.43
C PHE A 23 1.30 4.97 -4.26
N THR A 24 2.39 4.29 -3.94
CA THR A 24 2.67 2.96 -4.47
C THR A 24 2.26 1.95 -3.43
N ILE A 25 1.23 1.16 -3.73
CA ILE A 25 0.83 0.02 -2.90
C ILE A 25 1.43 -1.26 -3.46
N ARG A 26 1.79 -2.19 -2.58
CA ARG A 26 2.18 -3.55 -2.93
C ARG A 26 1.06 -4.48 -2.50
N ARG A 27 0.37 -5.07 -3.48
CA ARG A 27 -0.70 -6.03 -3.20
C ARG A 27 -0.18 -7.17 -2.28
N PRO A 28 -0.92 -7.50 -1.20
CA PRO A 28 -0.60 -8.60 -0.30
C PRO A 28 -0.54 -9.95 -1.02
N THR A 29 0.27 -10.87 -0.50
CA THR A 29 0.17 -12.28 -0.89
C THR A 29 -1.00 -12.97 -0.19
N HIS A 30 -1.41 -14.12 -0.71
CA HIS A 30 -2.40 -14.96 -0.05
C HIS A 30 -1.97 -15.35 1.39
N LEU A 31 -0.68 -15.66 1.59
CA LEU A 31 -0.13 -15.95 2.91
C LEU A 31 -0.32 -14.78 3.87
N GLN A 32 0.01 -13.56 3.45
CA GLN A 32 -0.14 -12.35 4.29
C GLN A 32 -1.61 -12.10 4.67
N ILE A 33 -2.56 -12.38 3.77
CA ILE A 33 -3.99 -12.28 4.07
C ILE A 33 -4.43 -13.32 5.12
N ILE A 34 -3.97 -14.57 4.99
CA ILE A 34 -4.26 -15.63 5.97
C ILE A 34 -3.70 -15.26 7.34
N GLU A 35 -2.44 -14.83 7.39
CA GLU A 35 -1.76 -14.42 8.63
C GLU A 35 -2.48 -13.25 9.32
N ALA A 36 -2.88 -12.23 8.56
CA ALA A 36 -3.62 -11.09 9.10
C ALA A 36 -4.95 -11.52 9.74
N ARG A 37 -5.70 -12.39 9.05
CA ARG A 37 -6.98 -12.95 9.54
C ARG A 37 -6.79 -13.77 10.81
N ALA A 38 -5.75 -14.60 10.88
CA ALA A 38 -5.46 -15.43 12.04
C ALA A 38 -5.04 -14.60 13.27
N ALA A 39 -4.25 -13.55 13.08
CA ALA A 39 -3.71 -12.76 14.19
C ALA A 39 -4.74 -11.82 14.83
N SER A 40 -5.68 -11.27 14.05
CA SER A 40 -6.56 -10.18 14.52
C SER A 40 -8.04 -10.32 14.13
N GLY A 41 -8.45 -11.49 13.61
CA GLY A 41 -9.81 -11.71 13.12
C GLY A 41 -10.12 -10.96 11.81
N GLY A 42 -9.13 -10.32 11.18
CA GLY A 42 -9.31 -9.51 9.97
C GLY A 42 -8.07 -8.71 9.61
N THR A 43 -8.20 -7.78 8.66
CA THR A 43 -7.17 -6.79 8.35
C THR A 43 -7.44 -5.54 9.18
N THR A 44 -6.49 -5.11 10.00
CA THR A 44 -6.59 -3.85 10.74
C THR A 44 -6.16 -2.68 9.84
N VAL A 45 -6.54 -1.45 10.19
CA VAL A 45 -6.10 -0.25 9.46
C VAL A 45 -4.57 -0.21 9.38
N ARG A 46 -3.89 -0.43 10.51
CA ARG A 46 -2.43 -0.41 10.55
C ARG A 46 -1.79 -1.51 9.70
N SER A 47 -2.34 -2.73 9.70
CA SER A 47 -1.79 -3.81 8.85
C SER A 47 -2.05 -3.59 7.37
N ALA A 48 -3.16 -2.94 7.00
CA ALA A 48 -3.40 -2.54 5.63
C ALA A 48 -2.44 -1.44 5.17
N LEU A 49 -2.22 -0.41 5.99
CA LEU A 49 -1.31 0.70 5.66
C LEU A 49 0.14 0.23 5.43
N GLY A 50 0.56 -0.88 6.07
CA GLY A 50 1.87 -1.51 5.82
C GLY A 50 2.07 -2.06 4.40
N TYR A 51 1.05 -2.05 3.54
CA TYR A 51 1.20 -2.38 2.12
C TYR A 51 1.56 -1.18 1.24
N VAL A 52 1.65 0.03 1.80
CA VAL A 52 2.19 1.19 1.09
C VAL A 52 3.71 1.11 1.11
N VAL A 53 4.33 1.24 -0.07
CA VAL A 53 5.78 1.07 -0.27
C VAL A 53 6.42 2.24 -1.01
N GLY A 54 5.65 3.30 -1.27
CA GLY A 54 6.11 4.48 -1.98
C GLY A 54 5.09 5.60 -1.96
N TRP A 55 5.56 6.82 -2.18
CA TRP A 55 4.73 8.01 -2.35
C TRP A 55 5.43 9.03 -3.25
N ASN A 56 4.76 10.15 -3.54
CA ASN A 56 5.36 11.32 -4.19
C ASN A 56 5.31 12.58 -3.31
N LEU A 57 5.19 12.43 -1.99
CA LEU A 57 5.05 13.58 -1.10
C LEU A 57 6.31 14.43 -1.09
N THR A 58 6.09 15.72 -0.87
CA THR A 58 7.09 16.75 -0.66
C THR A 58 7.09 17.20 0.78
N GLU A 59 8.10 17.98 1.19
CA GLU A 59 8.20 18.44 2.58
C GLU A 59 6.99 19.30 2.99
N ILE A 60 6.44 20.10 2.07
CA ILE A 60 5.22 20.90 2.30
C ILE A 60 3.96 20.05 2.55
N ASP A 61 3.92 18.81 2.05
CA ASP A 61 2.81 17.88 2.30
C ASP A 61 2.89 17.24 3.70
N LEU A 62 4.09 17.22 4.29
CA LEU A 62 4.38 16.59 5.57
C LEU A 62 4.33 17.58 6.74
N VAL A 63 4.94 18.75 6.56
CA VAL A 63 5.11 19.75 7.62
C VAL A 63 4.62 21.11 7.13
N PRO A 64 3.77 21.81 7.90
CA PRO A 64 3.35 23.17 7.56
C PRO A 64 4.55 24.09 7.37
N GLY A 65 4.66 24.71 6.19
CA GLY A 65 5.77 25.61 5.86
C GLY A 65 7.02 24.92 5.30
N GLY A 66 6.96 23.62 4.98
CA GLY A 66 8.04 22.90 4.31
C GLY A 66 8.30 23.36 2.86
N ALA A 67 9.40 22.89 2.28
CA ALA A 67 9.77 23.15 0.88
C ALA A 67 9.01 22.26 -0.12
N PRO A 68 8.94 22.62 -1.41
CA PRO A 68 8.38 21.76 -2.47
C PRO A 68 9.34 20.61 -2.86
N ASP A 69 10.31 20.27 -2.01
CA ASP A 69 11.31 19.26 -2.28
C ASP A 69 10.75 17.84 -2.07
N PRO A 70 10.98 16.88 -2.99
CA PRO A 70 10.52 15.50 -2.84
C PRO A 70 11.12 14.82 -1.62
N VAL A 71 10.28 14.14 -0.84
CA VAL A 71 10.70 13.37 0.33
C VAL A 71 10.72 11.87 -0.02
N PRO A 72 11.87 11.18 0.14
CA PRO A 72 11.94 9.74 -0.04
C PRO A 72 10.92 9.01 0.84
N PHE A 73 10.33 7.94 0.32
CA PHE A 73 9.40 7.14 1.12
C PHE A 73 10.15 6.45 2.26
N ASP A 74 9.59 6.60 3.47
CA ASP A 74 9.97 5.89 4.66
C ASP A 74 8.71 5.38 5.35
N GLU A 75 8.71 4.11 5.77
CA GLU A 75 7.52 3.46 6.33
C GLU A 75 7.12 4.09 7.67
N THR A 76 8.09 4.40 8.53
CA THR A 76 7.84 5.02 9.84
C THR A 76 7.26 6.42 9.66
N LEU A 77 7.84 7.21 8.76
CA LEU A 77 7.36 8.56 8.44
C LEU A 77 5.96 8.53 7.80
N PHE A 78 5.68 7.56 6.93
CA PHE A 78 4.35 7.40 6.35
C PHE A 78 3.30 7.12 7.43
N ILE A 79 3.59 6.22 8.37
CA ILE A 79 2.67 5.90 9.46
C ILE A 79 2.42 7.14 10.33
N GLU A 80 3.47 7.83 10.77
CA GLU A 80 3.36 9.07 11.56
C GLU A 80 2.48 10.11 10.85
N TRP A 81 2.73 10.34 9.55
CA TRP A 81 2.00 11.33 8.78
C TRP A 81 0.53 10.94 8.54
N VAL A 82 0.25 9.65 8.32
CA VAL A 82 -1.09 9.20 7.94
C VAL A 82 -2.01 9.06 9.16
N GLU A 83 -1.49 8.99 10.39
CA GLU A 83 -2.24 8.73 11.64
C GLU A 83 -3.39 9.70 11.97
N ASP A 84 -3.45 10.86 11.31
CA ASP A 84 -4.55 11.81 11.44
C ASP A 84 -5.34 12.02 10.13
N LYS A 85 -5.26 11.09 9.18
CA LYS A 85 -5.84 11.22 7.83
C LYS A 85 -6.82 10.09 7.47
N PRO A 86 -8.01 10.04 8.11
CA PRO A 86 -8.95 8.92 7.96
C PRO A 86 -9.48 8.72 6.53
N VAL A 87 -9.58 9.80 5.74
CA VAL A 87 -9.98 9.71 4.33
C VAL A 87 -8.94 8.94 3.52
N ILE A 88 -7.65 9.23 3.73
CA ILE A 88 -6.54 8.54 3.06
C ILE A 88 -6.51 7.06 3.46
N TRP A 89 -6.84 6.72 4.71
CA TRP A 89 -6.94 5.32 5.11
C TRP A 89 -7.99 4.57 4.30
N GLY A 90 -9.21 5.12 4.24
CA GLY A 90 -10.33 4.49 3.54
C GLY A 90 -9.96 4.18 2.09
N ASP A 91 -9.42 5.17 1.39
CA ASP A 91 -9.04 5.04 -0.02
C ASP A 91 -7.92 4.02 -0.22
N LEU A 92 -6.85 4.08 0.58
CA LEU A 92 -5.72 3.15 0.46
C LEU A 92 -6.14 1.71 0.78
N ILE A 93 -6.92 1.51 1.84
CA ILE A 93 -7.41 0.19 2.22
C ILE A 93 -8.27 -0.39 1.09
N GLN A 94 -9.16 0.40 0.52
CA GLN A 94 -10.01 -0.03 -0.58
C GLN A 94 -9.17 -0.40 -1.81
N GLU A 95 -8.17 0.40 -2.17
CA GLU A 95 -7.29 0.09 -3.31
C GLU A 95 -6.45 -1.18 -3.10
N ILE A 96 -5.99 -1.43 -1.87
CA ILE A 96 -5.27 -2.67 -1.52
C ILE A 96 -6.19 -3.89 -1.64
N GLN A 97 -7.43 -3.79 -1.15
CA GLN A 97 -8.42 -4.85 -1.27
C GLN A 97 -8.77 -5.12 -2.74
N ASN A 98 -8.98 -4.07 -3.53
CA ASN A 98 -9.24 -4.17 -4.97
C ASN A 98 -8.09 -4.86 -5.69
N ALA A 99 -6.85 -4.45 -5.43
CA ALA A 99 -5.66 -5.05 -6.05
C ALA A 99 -5.52 -6.54 -5.71
N TYR A 100 -5.93 -6.96 -4.51
CA TYR A 100 -5.95 -8.37 -4.13
C TYR A 100 -7.11 -9.13 -4.80
N ALA A 101 -8.31 -8.57 -4.81
CA ALA A 101 -9.48 -9.17 -5.45
C ALA A 101 -9.24 -9.37 -6.97
N ASP A 102 -8.70 -8.38 -7.65
CA ASP A 102 -8.31 -8.46 -9.06
C ASP A 102 -7.31 -9.59 -9.33
N HIS A 103 -6.40 -9.83 -8.40
CA HIS A 103 -5.45 -10.92 -8.52
C HIS A 103 -6.12 -12.29 -8.37
N VAL A 104 -6.98 -12.46 -7.36
CA VAL A 104 -7.71 -13.71 -7.15
C VAL A 104 -8.57 -14.04 -8.37
N LYS A 105 -9.30 -13.04 -8.88
CA LYS A 105 -10.12 -13.20 -10.09
C LYS A 105 -9.29 -13.67 -11.30
N LYS A 106 -8.11 -13.07 -11.53
CA LYS A 106 -7.20 -13.49 -12.62
C LYS A 106 -6.66 -14.90 -12.44
N MET A 107 -6.48 -15.37 -11.20
CA MET A 107 -6.05 -16.74 -10.91
C MET A 107 -7.17 -17.73 -11.23
N GLU A 108 -8.40 -17.45 -10.78
CA GLU A 108 -9.58 -18.30 -11.04
C GLU A 108 -9.87 -18.41 -12.55
N GLU A 109 -9.78 -17.30 -13.29
CA GLU A 109 -9.93 -17.29 -14.75
C GLU A 109 -8.84 -18.10 -15.48
N ALA A 110 -7.64 -18.19 -14.91
CA ALA A 110 -6.54 -18.97 -15.48
C ALA A 110 -6.66 -20.47 -15.19
N GLU A 111 -7.29 -20.86 -14.07
CA GLU A 111 -7.55 -22.25 -13.69
C GLU A 111 -8.80 -22.84 -14.36
N GLY A 112 -9.71 -21.99 -14.83
CA GLY A 112 -10.95 -22.39 -15.51
C GLY A 112 -10.86 -22.63 -17.02
N ASN A 113 -9.66 -22.51 -17.62
CA ASN A 113 -9.36 -22.79 -19.04
C ASN A 113 -8.48 -24.03 -19.19
#